data_AF-A0A3D1CQA5-F1
#
_entry.id   AF-A0A3D1CQA5-F1
#
_cell.length_a   1.000
_cell.length_b   1.000
_cell.length_c   1.000
_cell.angle_alpha   90.00
_cell.angle_beta   90.00
_cell.angle_gamma   90.00
#
_symmetry.space_group_name_H-M   'P 1'
#
loop_
_entity.id
_entity.type
_entity.pdbx_description
1 polymer ?
#
loop_
_entity_poly.entity_id
_entity_poly.type
_entity_poly.pdbx_seq_one_letter_code
_entity_poly.pdbx_strand_id
1 'polypeptide(L)'
;MGILDFVTDDKLRKTLEISLEYIFRLHNRSVDETESSFYKEETCRVIILYVISFIEAILLFIYRTRGDKMERFEYKYIQHLPSEYKHKGRINHPVVIAVQEKIERKDYEIGLNDLVKFFENKKLLLSETATNILSLNDVRNTFHFSKARNQVCDIERVEEALSLLVYIIDKAPRALRKN
;
A
#
# COMPACT_ATOMS: atom_id res chain seq x y z
N MET A 1 27.18 -4.39 6.86
CA MET A 1 26.09 -3.45 6.61
C MET A 1 24.82 -4.28 6.50
N GLY A 2 23.88 -4.11 7.42
CA GLY A 2 22.60 -4.80 7.41
C GLY A 2 21.73 -4.35 6.24
N ILE A 3 20.84 -5.23 5.77
CA ILE A 3 19.98 -4.99 4.60
C ILE A 3 19.00 -3.80 4.79
N LEU A 4 18.77 -3.36 6.02
CA LEU A 4 17.87 -2.25 6.38
C LEU A 4 18.61 -1.05 7.00
N ASP A 5 19.94 -0.94 6.85
CA ASP A 5 20.73 0.14 7.45
C ASP A 5 20.34 1.54 6.94
N PHE A 6 19.62 1.64 5.81
CA PHE A 6 19.09 2.90 5.30
C PHE A 6 17.87 3.42 6.08
N VAL A 7 17.23 2.57 6.89
CA VAL A 7 16.09 2.95 7.75
C VAL A 7 16.65 3.53 9.05
N THR A 8 16.69 4.86 9.13
CA THR A 8 17.26 5.58 10.28
C THR A 8 16.36 5.60 11.51
N ASP A 9 15.07 5.27 11.36
CA ASP A 9 14.16 5.07 12.49
C ASP A 9 14.38 3.69 13.10
N ASP A 10 15.03 3.65 14.27
CA ASP A 10 15.37 2.42 14.99
C ASP A 10 14.16 1.55 15.32
N LYS A 11 13.02 2.17 15.65
CA LYS A 11 11.81 1.44 16.02
C LYS A 11 11.19 0.80 14.78
N LEU A 12 11.15 1.54 13.67
CA LEU A 12 10.68 1.01 12.40
C LEU A 12 11.60 -0.12 11.93
N ARG A 13 12.91 0.09 11.93
CA ARG A 13 13.90 -0.92 11.52
C ARG A 13 13.73 -2.22 12.30
N LYS A 14 13.66 -2.18 13.63
CA LYS A 14 13.42 -3.38 14.46
C LYS A 14 12.09 -4.06 14.12
N THR A 15 11.04 -3.29 13.87
CA THR A 15 9.73 -3.83 13.49
C THR A 15 9.81 -4.57 12.15
N LEU A 16 10.53 -4.00 11.19
CA LEU A 16 10.78 -4.61 9.88
C LEU A 16 11.62 -5.89 10.00
N GLU A 17 12.69 -5.88 10.79
CA GLU A 17 13.52 -7.07 11.05
C GLU A 17 12.71 -8.22 11.66
N ILE A 18 11.90 -7.93 12.69
CA ILE A 18 11.00 -8.92 13.32
C ILE A 18 9.98 -9.43 12.30
N SER A 19 9.43 -8.55 11.47
CA SER A 19 8.46 -8.94 10.43
C SER A 19 9.10 -9.85 9.39
N LEU A 20 10.35 -9.59 9.00
CA LEU A 20 11.11 -10.42 8.08
C LEU A 20 11.36 -11.81 8.67
N GLU A 21 11.78 -11.88 9.92
CA GLU A 21 11.98 -13.15 10.63
C GLU A 21 10.66 -13.95 10.70
N TYR A 22 9.55 -13.27 10.97
CA TYR A 22 8.24 -13.90 11.01
C TYR A 22 7.81 -14.43 9.63
N ILE A 23 8.02 -13.66 8.55
CA ILE A 23 7.79 -14.11 7.17
C ILE A 23 8.57 -15.40 6.89
N PHE A 24 9.86 -15.46 7.23
CA PHE A 24 10.66 -16.67 7.03
C PHE A 24 10.16 -17.87 7.83
N ARG A 25 9.73 -17.66 9.08
CA ARG A 25 9.13 -18.72 9.89
C ARG A 25 7.83 -19.26 9.27
N LEU A 26 6.99 -18.38 8.73
CA LEU A 26 5.76 -18.79 8.03
C LEU A 26 6.08 -19.54 6.74
N HIS A 27 7.05 -19.04 5.95
CA HIS A 27 7.48 -19.68 4.72
C HIS A 27 7.97 -21.12 4.97
N ASN A 28 8.81 -21.32 5.99
CA ASN A 28 9.29 -22.65 6.34
C ASN A 28 8.15 -23.60 6.76
N ARG A 29 7.06 -23.07 7.33
CA ARG A 29 5.86 -23.85 7.67
C ARG A 29 4.98 -24.15 6.46
N SER A 30 4.88 -23.23 5.49
CA SER A 30 4.07 -23.46 4.28
C SER A 30 4.62 -24.59 3.40
N VAL A 31 5.91 -24.91 3.54
CA VAL A 31 6.57 -26.01 2.82
C VAL A 31 6.35 -27.37 3.51
N ASP A 32 5.80 -27.41 4.72
CA ASP A 32 5.53 -28.67 5.43
C ASP A 32 4.48 -29.51 4.68
N GLU A 33 4.87 -30.71 4.24
CA GLU A 33 4.01 -31.61 3.46
C GLU A 33 2.80 -32.13 4.24
N THR A 34 2.83 -32.06 5.57
CA THR A 34 1.76 -32.59 6.44
C THR A 34 0.53 -31.69 6.56
N GLU A 35 0.65 -30.42 6.17
CA GLU A 35 -0.44 -29.43 6.25
C GLU A 35 -1.46 -29.56 5.10
N SER A 36 -2.73 -29.23 5.40
CA SER A 36 -3.78 -29.25 4.38
C SER A 36 -3.55 -28.18 3.30
N SER A 37 -4.02 -28.43 2.07
CA SER A 37 -3.90 -27.48 0.96
C SER A 37 -4.50 -26.10 1.29
N PHE A 38 -5.61 -26.08 2.02
CA PHE A 38 -6.24 -24.84 2.50
C PHE A 38 -5.34 -24.07 3.47
N TYR A 39 -4.72 -24.77 4.44
CA TYR A 39 -3.81 -24.13 5.39
C TYR A 39 -2.55 -23.57 4.71
N LYS A 40 -2.04 -24.28 3.70
CA LYS A 40 -0.91 -23.80 2.89
C LYS A 40 -1.26 -22.53 2.13
N GLU A 41 -2.41 -22.51 1.45
CA GLU A 41 -2.88 -21.34 0.72
C GLU A 41 -3.08 -20.13 1.65
N GLU A 42 -3.72 -20.32 2.80
CA GLU A 42 -3.93 -19.23 3.76
C GLU A 42 -2.59 -18.75 4.36
N THR A 43 -1.65 -19.65 4.63
CA THR A 43 -0.30 -19.29 5.06
C THR A 43 0.41 -18.45 3.99
N CYS A 44 0.31 -18.81 2.71
CA CYS A 44 0.85 -18.04 1.60
C CYS A 44 0.24 -16.64 1.53
N ARG A 45 -1.09 -16.51 1.70
CA ARG A 45 -1.77 -15.21 1.75
C ARG A 45 -1.29 -14.34 2.91
N VAL A 46 -1.11 -14.94 4.09
CA VAL A 46 -0.56 -14.25 5.27
C VAL A 46 0.86 -13.76 4.97
N ILE A 47 1.71 -14.57 4.34
CA ILE A 47 3.05 -14.14 3.93
C ILE A 47 2.98 -12.92 3.00
N ILE A 48 2.13 -12.96 1.95
CA ILE A 48 1.93 -11.84 1.02
C ILE A 48 1.43 -10.58 1.76
N LEU A 49 0.53 -10.72 2.74
CA LEU A 49 0.09 -9.62 3.60
C LEU A 49 1.26 -8.95 4.32
N TYR A 50 2.13 -9.72 4.96
CA TYR A 50 3.31 -9.17 5.63
C TYR A 50 4.28 -8.52 4.64
N VAL A 51 4.53 -9.15 3.49
CA VAL A 51 5.39 -8.58 2.44
C VAL A 51 4.86 -7.22 1.95
N ILE A 52 3.56 -7.13 1.68
CA ILE A 52 2.94 -5.88 1.20
C ILE A 52 2.98 -4.79 2.27
N SER A 53 2.69 -5.12 3.52
CA SER A 53 2.83 -4.17 4.63
C SER A 53 4.28 -3.71 4.83
N PHE A 54 5.25 -4.58 4.58
CA PHE A 54 6.67 -4.23 4.59
C PHE A 54 7.00 -3.21 3.49
N ILE A 55 6.57 -3.48 2.26
CA ILE A 55 6.75 -2.57 1.12
C ILE A 55 6.10 -1.22 1.43
N GLU A 56 4.86 -1.21 1.94
CA GLU A 56 4.16 0.02 2.34
C GLU A 56 4.97 0.83 3.37
N ALA A 57 5.51 0.16 4.38
CA ALA A 57 6.32 0.80 5.42
C ALA A 57 7.61 1.41 4.86
N ILE A 58 8.31 0.73 3.93
CA ILE A 58 9.49 1.28 3.24
C ILE A 58 9.09 2.52 2.43
N LEU A 59 8.03 2.42 1.63
CA LEU A 59 7.58 3.53 0.77
C LEU A 59 7.18 4.74 1.61
N LEU A 60 6.45 4.53 2.71
CA LEU A 60 6.06 5.58 3.64
C LEU A 60 7.29 6.21 4.33
N PHE A 61 8.28 5.40 4.71
CA PHE A 61 9.54 5.89 5.26
C PHE A 61 10.29 6.78 4.26
N ILE A 62 10.39 6.37 3.00
CA ILE A 62 11.00 7.17 1.93
C ILE A 62 10.24 8.48 1.75
N TYR A 63 8.90 8.41 1.67
CA TYR A 63 8.03 9.58 1.52
C TYR A 63 8.27 10.61 2.63
N ARG A 64 8.28 10.16 3.89
CA ARG A 64 8.55 11.00 5.06
C ARG A 64 9.96 11.59 5.04
N THR A 65 10.96 10.78 4.76
CA THR A 65 12.37 11.20 4.77
C THR A 65 12.65 12.24 3.68
N ARG A 66 11.97 12.12 2.54
CA ARG A 66 12.06 13.12 1.47
C ARG A 66 11.31 14.41 1.79
N GLY A 67 10.41 14.42 2.78
CA GLY A 67 9.53 15.56 3.06
C GLY A 67 8.58 15.84 1.89
N ASP A 68 8.22 14.79 1.15
CA ASP A 68 7.27 14.85 0.06
C ASP A 68 5.86 15.11 0.60
N LYS A 69 5.00 15.73 -0.22
CA LYS A 69 3.63 16.09 0.15
C LYS A 69 2.64 15.62 -0.91
N MET A 70 1.61 14.90 -0.48
CA MET A 70 0.44 14.61 -1.31
C MET A 70 -0.67 15.59 -0.97
N GLU A 71 -1.34 16.09 -1.99
CA GLU A 71 -2.43 17.06 -1.82
C GLU A 71 -3.75 16.46 -2.30
N ARG A 72 -4.85 16.91 -1.69
CA ARG A 72 -6.20 16.66 -2.16
C ARG A 72 -7.00 17.95 -2.21
N PHE A 73 -8.06 17.95 -2.99
CA PHE A 73 -9.05 19.02 -2.94
C PHE A 73 -10.13 18.68 -1.91
N GLU A 74 -10.45 19.65 -1.06
CA GLU A 74 -11.55 19.59 -0.11
C GLU A 74 -12.48 20.78 -0.37
N TYR A 75 -13.80 20.55 -0.26
CA TYR A 75 -14.78 21.63 -0.38
C TYR A 75 -15.21 22.08 1.03
N LYS A 76 -14.98 23.35 1.35
CA LYS A 76 -15.33 23.98 2.63
C LYS A 76 -16.28 25.14 2.44
N TYR A 77 -16.79 25.68 3.54
CA TYR A 77 -17.68 26.84 3.57
C TYR A 77 -18.92 26.64 2.68
N ILE A 78 -19.60 25.52 2.89
CA ILE A 78 -20.78 25.15 2.10
C ILE A 78 -21.93 26.12 2.41
N GLN A 79 -22.38 26.83 1.38
CA GLN A 79 -23.55 27.70 1.43
C GLN A 79 -24.68 27.09 0.61
N HIS A 80 -25.84 26.93 1.22
CA HIS A 80 -27.04 26.50 0.51
C HIS A 80 -27.61 27.63 -0.32
N LEU A 81 -27.93 27.35 -1.59
CA LEU A 81 -28.64 28.31 -2.43
C LEU A 81 -30.14 28.34 -2.06
N PRO A 82 -30.83 29.47 -2.34
CA PRO A 82 -32.27 29.56 -2.17
C PRO A 82 -33.02 28.44 -2.91
N SER A 83 -34.17 28.05 -2.39
CA SER A 83 -34.99 26.93 -2.91
C SER A 83 -35.49 27.12 -4.35
N GLU A 84 -35.37 28.32 -4.90
CA GLU A 84 -35.67 28.64 -6.30
C GLU A 84 -34.61 28.06 -7.26
N TYR A 85 -33.36 27.92 -6.78
CA TYR A 85 -32.25 27.36 -7.54
C TYR A 85 -32.18 25.85 -7.35
N LYS A 86 -33.11 25.12 -8.00
CA LYS A 86 -33.12 23.65 -8.01
C LYS A 86 -32.49 23.10 -9.29
N HIS A 87 -31.86 21.95 -9.16
CA HIS A 87 -31.42 21.19 -10.32
C HIS A 87 -32.64 20.61 -11.06
N LYS A 88 -32.78 20.91 -12.36
CA LYS A 88 -33.95 20.52 -13.18
C LYS A 88 -34.30 19.03 -13.11
N GLY A 89 -33.31 18.16 -13.06
CA GLY A 89 -33.50 16.70 -13.01
C GLY A 89 -33.42 16.07 -11.62
N ARG A 90 -33.17 16.84 -10.57
CA ARG A 90 -32.94 16.33 -9.20
C ARG A 90 -33.59 17.27 -8.17
N ILE A 91 -34.92 17.38 -8.25
CA ILE A 91 -35.74 18.37 -7.54
C ILE A 91 -35.61 18.26 -6.00
N ASN A 92 -35.28 17.06 -5.48
CA ASN A 92 -35.14 16.79 -4.04
C ASN A 92 -33.70 16.90 -3.52
N HIS A 93 -32.74 17.29 -4.37
CA HIS A 93 -31.35 17.45 -3.95
C HIS A 93 -31.03 18.95 -3.82
N PRO A 94 -30.50 19.39 -2.67
CA PRO A 94 -30.13 20.79 -2.47
C PRO A 94 -28.96 21.17 -3.39
N VAL A 95 -29.02 22.37 -3.97
CA VAL A 95 -27.88 22.96 -4.68
C VAL A 95 -27.08 23.79 -3.70
N VAL A 96 -25.77 23.59 -3.70
CA VAL A 96 -24.84 24.27 -2.80
C VAL A 96 -23.71 24.93 -3.57
N ILE A 97 -23.17 26.01 -3.02
CA ILE A 97 -21.90 26.61 -3.43
C ILE A 97 -20.89 26.31 -2.31
N ALA A 98 -19.67 25.93 -2.67
CA ALA A 98 -18.59 25.68 -1.72
C ALA A 98 -17.28 26.23 -2.26
N VAL A 99 -16.36 26.57 -1.36
CA VAL A 99 -14.99 26.95 -1.69
C VAL A 99 -14.14 25.70 -1.79
N GLN A 100 -13.47 25.50 -2.93
CA GLN A 100 -12.53 24.41 -3.11
C GLN A 100 -11.15 24.83 -2.63
N GLU A 101 -10.60 24.09 -1.66
CA GLU A 101 -9.25 24.30 -1.14
C GLU A 101 -8.35 23.11 -1.46
N LYS A 102 -7.08 23.39 -1.71
CA LYS A 102 -6.05 22.36 -1.83
C LYS A 102 -5.40 22.18 -0.46
N ILE A 103 -5.51 20.98 0.11
CA ILE A 103 -4.96 20.65 1.42
C ILE A 103 -3.98 19.49 1.32
N GLU A 104 -3.00 19.47 2.22
CA GLU A 104 -2.07 18.35 2.38
C GLU A 104 -2.79 17.15 3.01
N ARG A 105 -2.64 15.97 2.41
CA ARG A 105 -3.15 14.72 2.98
C ARG A 105 -2.34 14.38 4.21
N LYS A 106 -3.03 13.96 5.27
CA LYS A 106 -2.35 13.50 6.49
C LYS A 106 -1.82 12.09 6.27
N ASP A 107 -0.69 11.76 6.90
CA ASP A 107 -0.04 10.45 6.74
C ASP A 107 -0.97 9.25 6.91
N TYR A 108 -1.89 9.29 7.88
CA TYR A 108 -2.81 8.18 8.13
C TYR A 108 -3.87 7.99 7.02
N GLU A 109 -4.01 8.97 6.13
CA GLU A 109 -4.90 8.90 4.98
C GLU A 109 -4.18 8.38 3.74
N ILE A 110 -2.85 8.24 3.78
CA ILE A 110 -2.02 7.80 2.65
C ILE A 110 -1.87 6.28 2.75
N GLY A 111 -2.52 5.54 1.85
CA GLY A 111 -2.38 4.09 1.77
C GLY A 111 -1.36 3.64 0.72
N LEU A 112 -1.09 2.34 0.68
CA LEU A 112 -0.21 1.71 -0.32
C LEU A 112 -0.49 2.17 -1.77
N ASN A 113 -1.76 2.21 -2.19
CA ASN A 113 -2.10 2.60 -3.57
C ASN A 113 -1.64 4.04 -3.88
N ASP A 114 -1.82 4.95 -2.93
CA ASP A 114 -1.39 6.34 -3.05
C ASP A 114 0.15 6.41 -3.15
N LEU A 115 0.87 5.68 -2.28
CA LEU A 115 2.33 5.63 -2.27
C LEU A 115 2.88 5.08 -3.59
N VAL A 116 2.37 3.94 -4.06
CA VAL A 116 2.82 3.29 -5.29
C VAL A 116 2.65 4.23 -6.48
N LYS A 117 1.46 4.82 -6.65
CA LYS A 117 1.19 5.77 -7.74
C LYS A 117 2.03 7.03 -7.62
N PHE A 118 2.24 7.53 -6.41
CA PHE A 118 3.08 8.70 -6.17
C PHE A 118 4.52 8.45 -6.62
N PHE A 119 5.12 7.33 -6.23
CA PHE A 119 6.49 6.99 -6.61
C PHE A 119 6.63 6.60 -8.08
N GLU A 120 5.61 5.99 -8.68
CA GLU A 120 5.54 5.76 -10.13
C GLU A 120 5.53 7.10 -10.89
N ASN A 121 4.66 8.04 -10.50
CA ASN A 121 4.58 9.36 -11.12
C ASN A 121 5.89 10.16 -10.99
N LYS A 122 6.62 9.98 -9.88
CA LYS A 122 7.95 10.56 -9.67
C LYS A 122 9.08 9.81 -10.37
N LYS A 123 8.78 8.73 -11.10
CA LYS A 123 9.75 7.85 -11.78
C LYS A 123 10.79 7.24 -10.81
N LEU A 124 10.41 7.11 -9.54
CA LEU A 124 11.20 6.41 -8.52
C LEU A 124 10.85 4.92 -8.46
N LEU A 125 9.74 4.54 -9.08
CA LEU A 125 9.27 3.18 -9.22
C LEU A 125 8.90 2.95 -10.69
N LEU A 126 9.31 1.82 -11.27
CA LEU A 126 8.95 1.46 -12.65
C LEU A 126 7.47 1.07 -12.72
N SER A 127 6.80 1.36 -13.82
CA SER A 127 5.36 1.05 -13.97
C SER A 127 5.05 -0.45 -13.82
N GLU A 128 5.96 -1.30 -14.29
CA GLU A 128 5.88 -2.76 -14.07
C GLU A 128 5.95 -3.11 -12.58
N THR A 129 6.90 -2.54 -11.84
CA THR A 129 7.01 -2.72 -10.39
C THR A 129 5.74 -2.23 -9.68
N ALA A 130 5.16 -1.10 -10.12
CA ALA A 130 3.94 -0.55 -9.53
C ALA A 130 2.77 -1.53 -9.70
N THR A 131 2.63 -2.05 -10.91
CA THR A 131 1.64 -3.06 -11.28
C THR A 131 1.80 -4.32 -10.43
N ASN A 132 3.03 -4.82 -10.26
CA ASN A 132 3.30 -6.02 -9.46
C ASN A 132 2.94 -5.82 -7.98
N ILE A 133 3.27 -4.67 -7.38
CA ILE A 133 2.89 -4.36 -5.99
C ILE A 133 1.37 -4.36 -5.84
N LEU A 134 0.65 -3.67 -6.73
CA LEU A 134 -0.81 -3.55 -6.65
C LEU A 134 -1.50 -4.90 -6.89
N SER A 135 -1.01 -5.70 -7.83
CA SER A 135 -1.52 -7.04 -8.09
C SER A 135 -1.36 -7.95 -6.88
N LEU A 136 -0.20 -7.94 -6.22
CA LEU A 136 0.03 -8.73 -5.01
C LEU A 136 -0.84 -8.26 -3.84
N ASN A 137 -1.07 -6.94 -3.71
CA ASN A 137 -2.01 -6.41 -2.72
C ASN A 137 -3.45 -6.88 -2.96
N ASP A 138 -3.84 -7.19 -4.19
CA ASP A 138 -5.16 -7.77 -4.46
C ASP A 138 -5.26 -9.25 -4.03
N VAL A 139 -4.16 -10.02 -4.10
CA VAL A 139 -4.08 -11.40 -3.59
C VAL A 139 -4.28 -11.44 -2.06
N ARG A 140 -3.84 -10.38 -1.38
CA ARG A 140 -3.97 -10.18 0.07
C ARG A 140 -5.41 -10.10 0.57
N ASN A 141 -6.39 -9.82 -0.29
CA ASN A 141 -7.77 -9.55 0.13
C ASN A 141 -8.47 -10.82 0.67
N THR A 142 -8.10 -11.18 1.89
CA THR A 142 -8.65 -12.20 2.76
C THR A 142 -9.95 -11.66 3.37
N PHE A 143 -11.08 -12.31 3.09
CA PHE A 143 -12.40 -12.06 3.71
C PHE A 143 -13.11 -10.73 3.38
N HIS A 144 -13.03 -10.22 2.15
CA HIS A 144 -14.13 -9.37 1.68
C HIS A 144 -15.33 -10.26 1.35
N PHE A 145 -16.38 -10.24 2.18
CA PHE A 145 -17.61 -11.00 1.98
C PHE A 145 -18.25 -10.82 0.58
N SER A 146 -17.88 -9.76 -0.14
CA SER A 146 -18.34 -9.42 -1.48
C SER A 146 -17.40 -9.79 -2.63
N LYS A 147 -16.16 -10.26 -2.38
CA LYS A 147 -15.20 -10.64 -3.41
C LYS A 147 -14.94 -12.15 -3.38
N ALA A 148 -15.24 -12.83 -4.49
CA ALA A 148 -14.93 -14.23 -4.66
C ALA A 148 -13.40 -14.45 -4.71
N ARG A 149 -12.92 -15.49 -4.03
CA ARG A 149 -11.50 -15.89 -4.01
C ARG A 149 -11.16 -16.58 -5.33
N ASN A 150 -10.90 -15.80 -6.37
CA ASN A 150 -10.69 -16.33 -7.72
C ASN A 150 -9.21 -16.55 -8.08
N GLN A 151 -8.28 -16.09 -7.24
CA GLN A 151 -6.84 -16.22 -7.47
C GLN A 151 -6.26 -17.25 -6.50
N VAL A 152 -5.64 -18.29 -7.05
CA VAL A 152 -4.85 -19.26 -6.29
C VAL A 152 -3.63 -18.55 -5.70
N CYS A 153 -3.37 -18.79 -4.41
CA CYS A 153 -2.20 -18.25 -3.71
C CYS A 153 -1.29 -19.41 -3.33
N ASP A 154 -0.31 -19.68 -4.17
CA ASP A 154 0.67 -20.74 -4.00
C ASP A 154 2.03 -20.20 -3.56
N ILE A 155 3.01 -21.10 -3.46
CA ILE A 155 4.37 -20.78 -3.09
C ILE A 155 5.08 -19.92 -4.14
N GLU A 156 4.77 -20.10 -5.43
CA GLU A 156 5.35 -19.31 -6.52
C GLU A 156 4.99 -17.83 -6.34
N ARG A 157 3.74 -17.52 -5.97
CA ARG A 157 3.32 -16.15 -5.64
C ARG A 157 4.03 -15.58 -4.42
N VAL A 158 4.35 -16.41 -3.44
CA VAL A 158 5.15 -16.00 -2.28
C VAL A 158 6.58 -15.66 -2.70
N GLU A 159 7.21 -16.47 -3.55
CA GLU A 159 8.56 -16.24 -4.06
C GLU A 159 8.63 -14.96 -4.92
N GLU A 160 7.63 -14.72 -5.76
CA GLU A 160 7.49 -13.46 -6.50
C GLU A 160 7.38 -12.26 -5.56
N ALA A 161 6.56 -12.37 -4.51
CA ALA A 161 6.39 -11.31 -3.52
C ALA A 161 7.70 -11.03 -2.75
N LEU A 162 8.41 -12.06 -2.32
CA LEU A 162 9.72 -11.94 -1.66
C LEU A 162 10.77 -11.31 -2.60
N SER A 163 10.79 -11.73 -3.86
CA SER A 163 11.68 -11.16 -4.88
C SER A 163 11.41 -9.66 -5.08
N LEU A 164 10.14 -9.27 -5.12
CA LEU A 164 9.73 -7.88 -5.20
C LEU A 164 10.15 -7.09 -3.95
N LEU A 165 10.00 -7.65 -2.75
CA LEU A 165 10.46 -7.04 -1.51
C LEU A 165 11.97 -6.78 -1.54
N VAL A 166 12.76 -7.78 -1.94
CA VAL A 166 14.22 -7.65 -2.08
C VAL A 166 14.57 -6.53 -3.06
N TYR A 167 13.89 -6.48 -4.21
CA TYR A 167 14.07 -5.40 -5.19
C TYR A 167 13.80 -4.01 -4.58
N ILE A 168 12.70 -3.86 -3.85
CA ILE A 168 12.35 -2.59 -3.20
C ILE A 168 13.39 -2.20 -2.14
N ILE A 169 13.86 -3.14 -1.33
CA ILE A 169 14.94 -2.92 -0.35
C ILE A 169 16.22 -2.44 -1.04
N ASP A 170 16.64 -3.07 -2.14
CA ASP A 170 17.84 -2.69 -2.90
C ASP A 170 17.74 -1.27 -3.50
N LYS A 171 16.55 -0.88 -3.98
CA LYS A 171 16.33 0.45 -4.58
C LYS A 171 16.07 1.56 -3.59
N ALA A 172 15.57 1.26 -2.39
CA ALA A 172 15.19 2.24 -1.38
C ALA A 172 16.30 3.27 -1.05
N PRO A 173 17.58 2.89 -0.85
CA PRO A 173 18.65 3.85 -0.59
C PRO A 173 18.85 4.88 -1.70
N ARG A 174 18.63 4.50 -2.96
CA ARG A 174 18.73 5.42 -4.10
C ARG A 174 17.56 6.39 -4.10
N ALA A 175 16.35 5.91 -3.79
CA ALA A 175 15.15 6.75 -3.71
C ALA A 175 15.22 7.78 -2.57
N LEU A 176 16.02 7.55 -1.53
CA LEU A 176 16.26 8.53 -0.47
C LEU A 176 17.13 9.72 -0.90
N ARG A 177 17.96 9.56 -1.95
CA ARG A 177 18.77 10.67 -2.47
C ARG A 177 17.82 11.67 -3.13
N LYS A 178 17.74 12.89 -2.59
CA LYS A 178 17.08 13.99 -3.29
C LYS A 178 17.92 14.33 -4.51
N ASN A 179 17.35 14.17 -5.70
CA ASN A 179 17.84 14.88 -6.89
C ASN A 179 17.46 16.35 -6.76
#